data_AF-A0A6V7IKN9-F1
#
_entry.id   AF-A0A6V7IKN9-F1
#
_cell.length_a   1.000
_cell.length_b   1.000
_cell.length_c   1.000
_cell.angle_alpha   90.00
_cell.angle_beta   90.00
_cell.angle_gamma   90.00
#
_symmetry.space_group_name_H-M   'P 1'
#
loop_
_entity.id
_entity.type
_entity.pdbx_description
1 polymer ?
#
loop_
_entity_poly.entity_id
_entity_poly.type
_entity_poly.pdbx_seq_one_letter_code
_entity_poly.pdbx_strand_id
1 'polypeptide(L)' 'GDSGSVLVCNGVAVGIQSTMIPHPDYPATFTKIADHVDFIDGVLKIPVE' A
#
# COMPACT_ATOMS: atom_id res chain seq x y z
N GLY A 1 -0.25 4.41 14.12
CA GLY A 1 1.06 3.75 13.97
C GLY A 1 0.94 2.61 12.97
N ASP A 2 0.15 2.83 11.92
CA ASP A 2 -0.42 1.76 11.09
C ASP A 2 0.06 1.88 9.64
N SER A 3 0.93 2.85 9.38
CA SER A 3 1.54 3.07 8.08
C SER A 3 2.31 1.82 7.65
N GLY A 4 2.08 1.38 6.41
CA GLY A 4 2.58 0.10 5.89
C GLY A 4 1.61 -1.06 6.03
N SER A 5 0.53 -0.94 6.81
CA SER A 5 -0.52 -1.97 6.87
C SER A 5 -1.31 -2.06 5.55
N VAL A 6 -1.92 -3.22 5.30
CA VAL A 6 -2.60 -3.52 4.04
C VAL A 6 -4.10 -3.28 4.14
N LEU A 7 -4.65 -2.54 3.18
CA LEU A 7 -6.09 -2.50 2.92
C LEU A 7 -6.47 -3.68 2.02
N VAL A 8 -7.32 -4.56 2.56
CA VAL A 8 -7.80 -5.76 1.85
C VAL A 8 -9.25 -5.56 1.42
N CYS A 9 -9.52 -5.74 0.13
CA CYS A 9 -10.86 -5.74 -0.46
C CYS A 9 -11.07 -7.04 -1.23
N ASN A 10 -12.15 -7.77 -0.95
CA ASN A 10 -12.45 -9.07 -1.58
C ASN A 10 -11.27 -10.09 -1.52
N GLY A 11 -10.52 -10.08 -0.42
CA GLY A 11 -9.35 -10.96 -0.24
C GLY A 11 -8.10 -10.51 -1.02
N VAL A 12 -8.12 -9.36 -1.69
CA VAL A 12 -7.00 -8.81 -2.46
C VAL A 12 -6.42 -7.59 -1.76
N ALA A 13 -5.09 -7.50 -1.71
CA ALA A 13 -4.38 -6.31 -1.25
C ALA A 13 -4.53 -5.19 -2.28
N VAL A 14 -5.27 -4.12 -1.94
CA VAL A 14 -5.56 -3.01 -2.86
C VAL A 14 -4.89 -1.69 -2.46
N GLY A 15 -4.51 -1.56 -1.19
CA GLY A 15 -3.86 -0.35 -0.70
C GLY A 15 -2.87 -0.61 0.43
N ILE A 16 -1.96 0.33 0.65
CA ILE A 16 -1.06 0.37 1.80
C ILE A 16 -1.36 1.64 2.59
N GLN A 17 -1.66 1.52 3.88
CA GLN A 17 -1.91 2.67 4.75
C GLN A 17 -0.72 3.62 4.69
N SER A 18 -0.97 4.86 4.29
CA SER A 18 0.05 5.91 4.24
C SER A 18 -0.08 6.83 5.45
N THR A 19 1.01 7.53 5.78
CA THR A 19 1.00 8.51 6.85
C THR A 19 0.44 9.83 6.33
N MET A 20 -0.69 10.24 6.89
CA MET A 20 -1.02 11.66 7.06
C MET A 20 -1.11 11.91 8.57
N ILE A 21 -0.90 13.15 9.01
CA ILE A 21 -1.26 13.53 10.39
C ILE A 21 -2.74 13.14 10.55
N PRO A 22 -3.09 12.20 11.44
CA PRO A 22 -4.45 11.73 11.56
C PRO A 22 -5.34 12.93 11.94
N HIS A 23 -6.32 13.19 11.10
CA HIS A 23 -7.25 14.30 11.29
C HIS A 23 -8.67 13.74 11.32
N PRO A 24 -9.47 14.04 12.36
CA PRO A 24 -10.79 13.44 12.54
C PRO A 24 -11.74 13.73 11.38
N ASP A 25 -11.57 14.88 10.73
CA ASP A 25 -12.45 15.32 9.63
C ASP A 25 -12.03 14.85 8.23
N TYR A 26 -10.91 14.12 8.08
CA TYR A 26 -10.42 13.66 6.78
C TYR A 26 -10.25 12.13 6.75
N PRO A 27 -10.54 11.49 5.60
CA PRO A 27 -10.30 10.07 5.46
C PRO A 27 -8.80 9.76 5.50
N ALA A 28 -8.48 8.54 5.96
CA ALA A 28 -7.14 8.00 5.83
C ALA A 28 -6.74 7.87 4.35
N THR A 29 -5.46 8.11 4.06
CA THR A 29 -4.90 7.92 2.73
C THR A 29 -4.17 6.58 2.62
N PHE A 30 -4.31 5.97 1.45
CA PHE A 30 -3.68 4.70 1.12
C PHE A 30 -2.93 4.84 -0.21
N THR A 31 -1.72 4.30 -0.28
CA THR A 31 -1.05 4.09 -1.55
C THR A 31 -1.80 3.03 -2.34
N LYS A 32 -2.21 3.32 -3.58
CA LYS A 32 -2.95 2.40 -4.43
C LYS A 32 -2.01 1.37 -5.05
N ILE A 33 -2.10 0.12 -4.62
CA ILE A 33 -1.16 -0.95 -5.02
C ILE A 33 -1.16 -1.15 -6.54
N ALA A 34 -2.34 -1.05 -7.18
CA ALA A 34 -2.49 -1.22 -8.61
C ALA A 34 -1.59 -0.28 -9.44
N ASP A 35 -1.27 0.92 -8.92
CA ASP A 35 -0.45 1.90 -9.63
C ASP A 35 1.06 1.57 -9.55
N HIS A 36 1.44 0.55 -8.77
CA HIS A 36 2.83 0.15 -8.52
C HIS A 36 3.13 -1.32 -8.89
N VAL A 37 2.20 -2.05 -9.50
CA VAL A 37 2.35 -3.48 -9.81
C VAL A 37 3.60 -3.76 -10.63
N ASP A 38 3.87 -2.98 -11.68
CA ASP A 38 5.06 -3.17 -12.53
C ASP A 38 6.37 -3.03 -11.74
N PHE A 39 6.43 -2.07 -10.82
CA PHE A 39 7.58 -1.89 -9.94
C PHE A 39 7.74 -3.05 -8.97
N ILE A 40 6.64 -3.47 -8.32
CA ILE A 40 6.64 -4.59 -7.38
C ILE A 40 7.10 -5.87 -8.08
N ASP A 41 6.54 -6.17 -9.24
CA ASP A 41 6.93 -7.31 -10.06
C ASP A 41 8.39 -7.23 -10.50
N GLY A 42 8.86 -6.04 -10.85
CA GLY A 42 10.26 -5.78 -11.17
C GLY A 42 11.19 -6.13 -10.02
N VAL A 43 10.89 -5.65 -8.81
CA VAL A 43 11.69 -5.92 -7.59
C VAL A 43 11.68 -7.41 -7.24
N LEU A 44 10.52 -8.06 -7.28
CA LEU A 44 10.42 -9.49 -6.93
C LEU A 44 11.13 -10.43 -7.92
N LYS A 45 11.34 -9.98 -9.15
CA LYS A 45 12.11 -10.73 -10.16
C LYS A 45 13.63 -10.57 -10.00
N ILE A 46 14.09 -9.63 -9.17
CA ILE A 46 15.52 -9.47 -8.87
C ILE A 46 15.94 -10.63 -7.97
N PRO A 47 16.90 -11.48 -8.37
CA PRO A 47 17.46 -12.49 -7.49
C PRO A 47 18.09 -11.81 -6.28
N VAL A 48 17.74 -12.26 -5.08
CA VAL A 48 18.41 -11.83 -3.86
C VAL A 48 19.67 -12.68 -3.74
N GLU A 49 20.85 -12.07 -3.91
CA GLU A 49 22.16 -12.68 -3.61
C GLU A 49 22.39 -12.82 -2.10
#